data_AF-A0A2E0V311-F1
#
_entry.id   AF-A0A2E0V311-F1
#
_cell.length_a   1.000
_cell.length_b   1.000
_cell.length_c   1.000
_cell.angle_alpha   90.00
_cell.angle_beta   90.00
_cell.angle_gamma   90.00
#
_symmetry.space_group_name_H-M   'P 1'
#
loop_
_entity.id
_entity.type
_entity.pdbx_description
1 polymer ?
#
loop_
_entity_poly.entity_id
_entity_poly.type
_entity_poly.pdbx_seq_one_letter_code
_entity_poly.pdbx_strand_id
1 'polypeptide(L)'
;MNQNLFSALALSSLLVLPGLQAQEEDSLFYLPDMEAELFETGKLDFGRRGTFDKSGLVAALARIASDFDPEEKNGSVPNLLRSNALGIAGRINPNAKSFKTTYEQLEQDAEAYGSSGTSKDRLVGNIYRGVRTLLKEKSNEDNKVCAAYCVDVALRLQPDHQYSEDLEKIQQDLEQDGIEIDWDQLQGKAVVKETPWNPFGQGGRMEPRREKMPAGKAEGLASNQSSVVGLVVVTLGSGKHAGAASEIIATALREEDVKGVEFKIDQKVGDMMGNSLKSIRDYLRVTYEPKGMVPDGYQVSIVFQDRDQRVDGPSAGTAMALMLDSLFSGEKLDGGFACTGGITPNGKVTSIGGVAAKIRGATRRKCTIVGVPEGNAKGVNDILVLDGIQQLLDIQVFTMKDMDEARALSRAEKDKDVQSTLDDFKSVADVIADQGEAALKNTRVQERLEEVLKAMPNHISAQLLLDHIRGKAPERLSVGGSFHEIDSRSSAVFSRVQRTMFREKFSDADEARSAAEEAREELEELDGKIHEKFEAYHRAALDLCRTVGKGPEGSGKDFISDLKSKWSRINSIRKKLRDDPEIFEEIRG
;
A
#
# COMPACT_ATOMS: atom_id res chain seq x y z
N MET A 1 -42.86 46.32 -13.71
CA MET A 1 -42.76 45.05 -14.47
C MET A 1 -41.29 44.67 -14.49
N ASN A 2 -40.81 43.55 -13.93
CA ASN A 2 -41.46 42.39 -13.36
C ASN A 2 -40.52 41.81 -12.27
N GLN A 3 -41.01 41.63 -11.04
CA GLN A 3 -40.26 41.02 -9.92
C GLN A 3 -40.18 39.49 -9.99
N ASN A 4 -40.49 38.88 -11.15
CA ASN A 4 -40.59 37.42 -11.32
C ASN A 4 -39.42 36.77 -12.07
N LEU A 5 -38.28 37.45 -12.24
CA LEU A 5 -37.08 36.82 -12.86
C LEU A 5 -36.00 36.38 -11.85
N PHE A 6 -36.09 36.78 -10.57
CA PHE A 6 -35.08 36.46 -9.56
C PHE A 6 -35.41 35.21 -8.70
N SER A 7 -36.56 34.58 -8.92
CA SER A 7 -37.01 33.38 -8.18
C SER A 7 -36.85 32.06 -8.94
N ALA A 8 -36.31 32.06 -10.16
CA ALA A 8 -36.19 30.86 -11.00
C ALA A 8 -34.75 30.29 -11.15
N LEU A 9 -33.73 30.96 -10.60
CA LEU A 9 -32.32 30.52 -10.69
C LEU A 9 -31.69 30.15 -9.33
N ALA A 10 -32.47 30.20 -8.25
CA ALA A 10 -32.03 29.86 -6.89
C ALA A 10 -32.51 28.45 -6.41
N LEU A 11 -33.02 27.62 -7.32
CA LEU A 11 -33.58 26.30 -7.01
C LEU A 11 -32.97 25.14 -7.83
N SER A 12 -31.82 25.37 -8.48
CA SER A 12 -31.06 24.33 -9.20
C SER A 12 -29.72 23.97 -8.54
N SER A 13 -29.48 24.40 -7.29
CA SER A 13 -28.23 24.16 -6.56
C SER A 13 -28.39 23.30 -5.29
N LEU A 14 -29.48 22.55 -5.18
CA LEU A 14 -29.73 21.56 -4.11
C LEU A 14 -30.23 20.24 -4.70
N LEU A 15 -29.44 19.67 -5.60
CA LEU A 15 -29.43 18.23 -5.85
C LEU A 15 -28.00 17.77 -5.64
N VAL A 16 -27.59 17.74 -4.37
CA VAL A 16 -26.52 16.84 -3.94
C VAL A 16 -27.03 15.45 -4.28
N LEU A 17 -26.48 14.85 -5.34
CA LEU A 17 -26.67 13.44 -5.66
C LEU A 17 -26.24 12.63 -4.43
N PRO A 18 -27.16 11.93 -3.73
CA PRO A 18 -26.78 11.05 -2.62
C PRO A 18 -25.86 9.91 -3.09
N GLY A 19 -25.82 9.66 -4.40
CA GLY A 19 -25.02 8.61 -5.03
C GLY A 19 -23.51 8.86 -5.10
N LEU A 20 -23.02 10.11 -4.96
CA LEU A 20 -21.57 10.36 -4.98
C LEU A 20 -20.90 10.13 -3.62
N GLN A 21 -21.60 10.43 -2.52
CA GLN A 21 -21.10 10.20 -1.16
C GLN A 21 -21.13 8.71 -0.80
N ALA A 22 -22.14 7.98 -1.28
CA ALA A 22 -22.25 6.53 -1.07
C ALA A 22 -21.18 5.71 -1.83
N GLN A 23 -20.58 6.25 -2.90
CA GLN A 23 -19.48 5.57 -3.61
C GLN A 23 -18.12 5.67 -2.90
N GLU A 24 -17.93 6.62 -1.97
CA GLU A 24 -16.67 6.78 -1.23
C GLU A 24 -16.54 5.86 0.01
N GLU A 25 -17.67 5.45 0.61
CA GLU A 25 -17.69 4.58 1.80
C GLU A 25 -17.56 3.08 1.51
N ASP A 26 -17.77 2.66 0.26
CA ASP A 26 -17.91 1.24 -0.10
C ASP A 26 -16.58 0.52 -0.41
N SER A 27 -15.45 1.17 -0.17
CA SER A 27 -14.12 0.68 -0.55
C SER A 27 -13.53 -0.38 0.38
N LEU A 28 -14.00 -0.46 1.63
CA LEU A 28 -13.46 -1.35 2.67
C LEU A 28 -14.57 -2.17 3.33
N PHE A 29 -14.28 -3.44 3.58
CA PHE A 29 -15.13 -4.29 4.41
C PHE A 29 -14.76 -4.11 5.89
N TYR A 30 -15.76 -3.92 6.75
CA TYR A 30 -15.59 -3.90 8.20
C TYR A 30 -16.09 -5.21 8.76
N LEU A 31 -15.31 -5.86 9.62
CA LEU A 31 -15.89 -6.90 10.48
C LEU A 31 -16.89 -6.23 11.40
N PRO A 32 -18.11 -6.79 11.54
CA PRO A 32 -19.05 -6.26 12.50
C PRO A 32 -18.46 -6.39 13.91
N ASP A 33 -18.63 -5.36 14.74
CA ASP A 33 -18.41 -5.53 16.17
C ASP A 33 -19.40 -6.62 16.62
N MET A 34 -18.93 -7.68 17.27
CA MET A 34 -19.77 -8.78 17.75
C MET A 34 -20.08 -8.66 19.25
N GLU A 35 -19.44 -7.71 19.94
CA GLU A 35 -19.63 -7.44 21.37
C GLU A 35 -20.72 -6.39 21.62
N ALA A 36 -21.02 -5.53 20.64
CA ALA A 36 -22.11 -4.55 20.75
C ALA A 36 -23.49 -5.25 20.85
N GLU A 37 -24.25 -4.96 21.90
CA GLU A 37 -25.55 -5.58 22.13
C GLU A 37 -26.68 -4.70 21.55
N LEU A 38 -27.40 -5.22 20.54
CA LEU A 38 -28.57 -4.55 19.95
C LEU A 38 -29.90 -5.09 20.48
N PHE A 39 -29.94 -6.40 20.70
CA PHE A 39 -31.07 -7.16 21.21
C PHE A 39 -30.54 -8.44 21.87
N GLU A 40 -31.26 -8.96 22.84
CA GLU A 40 -30.87 -10.17 23.53
C GLU A 40 -31.19 -11.41 22.67
N THR A 41 -30.17 -12.07 22.14
CA THR A 41 -30.31 -13.27 21.29
C THR A 41 -31.17 -14.36 21.93
N GLY A 42 -31.13 -14.49 23.26
CA GLY A 42 -31.91 -15.47 24.02
C GLY A 42 -33.41 -15.16 24.10
N LYS A 43 -33.81 -13.90 23.87
CA LYS A 43 -35.20 -13.42 23.87
C LYS A 43 -35.85 -13.45 22.48
N LEU A 44 -35.07 -13.69 21.43
CA LEU A 44 -35.61 -13.82 20.08
C LEU A 44 -36.51 -15.05 19.96
N ASP A 45 -37.78 -14.81 19.60
CA ASP A 45 -38.76 -15.86 19.37
C ASP A 45 -39.05 -16.01 17.87
N PHE A 46 -38.68 -17.17 17.31
CA PHE A 46 -38.98 -17.54 15.93
C PHE A 46 -40.18 -18.50 15.82
N GLY A 47 -40.98 -18.62 16.89
CA GLY A 47 -42.15 -19.47 16.97
C GLY A 47 -41.82 -20.97 17.13
N ARG A 48 -42.86 -21.82 17.10
CA ARG A 48 -42.72 -23.27 17.27
C ARG A 48 -42.16 -23.94 16.00
N ARG A 49 -41.37 -25.00 16.20
CA ARG A 49 -40.75 -25.87 15.16
C ARG A 49 -41.71 -26.11 13.98
N GLY A 50 -41.28 -25.71 12.78
CA GLY A 50 -41.99 -25.98 11.51
C GLY A 50 -42.62 -24.77 10.80
N THR A 51 -42.57 -23.56 11.37
CA THR A 51 -43.17 -22.36 10.72
C THR A 51 -42.17 -21.40 10.04
N PHE A 52 -40.89 -21.41 10.41
CA PHE A 52 -39.72 -20.90 9.69
C PHE A 52 -38.50 -21.22 10.56
N ASP A 53 -37.40 -21.72 10.00
CA ASP A 53 -36.20 -21.99 10.79
C ASP A 53 -35.32 -20.73 10.83
N LYS A 54 -34.87 -20.29 12.01
CA LYS A 54 -33.91 -19.19 12.16
C LYS A 54 -32.65 -19.40 11.31
N SER A 55 -32.31 -20.66 11.03
CA SER A 55 -31.23 -21.02 10.10
C SER A 55 -31.44 -20.45 8.69
N GLY A 56 -32.69 -20.31 8.23
CA GLY A 56 -33.00 -19.75 6.91
C GLY A 56 -32.72 -18.25 6.81
N LEU A 57 -33.05 -17.48 7.84
CA LEU A 57 -32.74 -16.05 7.92
C LEU A 57 -31.23 -15.83 8.06
N VAL A 58 -30.58 -16.56 8.97
CA VAL A 58 -29.13 -16.47 9.18
C VAL A 58 -28.35 -16.90 7.94
N ALA A 59 -28.79 -17.93 7.22
CA ALA A 59 -28.17 -18.35 5.97
C ALA A 59 -28.35 -17.30 4.86
N ALA A 60 -29.51 -16.63 4.79
CA ALA A 60 -29.73 -15.57 3.80
C ALA A 60 -28.82 -14.36 4.07
N LEU A 61 -28.75 -13.89 5.32
CA LEU A 61 -27.90 -12.78 5.73
C LEU A 61 -26.40 -13.08 5.54
N ALA A 62 -25.95 -14.28 5.95
CA ALA A 62 -24.57 -14.72 5.68
C ALA A 62 -24.29 -14.87 4.18
N ARG A 63 -25.30 -15.23 3.36
CA ARG A 63 -25.12 -15.32 1.90
C ARG A 63 -24.94 -13.95 1.25
N ILE A 64 -25.62 -12.92 1.75
CA ILE A 64 -25.42 -11.52 1.34
C ILE A 64 -23.99 -11.08 1.66
N ALA A 65 -23.50 -11.38 2.86
CA ALA A 65 -22.13 -11.06 3.27
C ALA A 65 -21.05 -11.74 2.40
N SER A 66 -21.32 -12.97 1.94
CA SER A 66 -20.44 -13.77 1.07
C SER A 66 -20.69 -13.58 -0.43
N ASP A 67 -21.43 -12.54 -0.86
CA ASP A 67 -21.68 -12.29 -2.27
C ASP A 67 -20.62 -11.37 -2.90
N PHE A 68 -19.36 -11.79 -2.82
CA PHE A 68 -18.27 -11.17 -3.55
C PHE A 68 -18.16 -11.81 -4.94
N ASP A 69 -18.71 -11.16 -5.96
CA ASP A 69 -18.58 -11.56 -7.37
C ASP A 69 -17.71 -10.54 -8.14
N PRO A 70 -16.43 -10.84 -8.38
CA PRO A 70 -15.52 -9.93 -9.07
C PRO A 70 -15.87 -9.72 -10.56
N GLU A 71 -16.75 -10.53 -11.15
CA GLU A 71 -17.21 -10.38 -12.54
C GLU A 71 -18.60 -9.73 -12.65
N GLU A 72 -19.20 -9.35 -11.51
CA GLU A 72 -20.52 -8.67 -11.39
C GLU A 72 -21.68 -9.36 -12.13
N LYS A 73 -21.61 -10.67 -12.39
CA LYS A 73 -22.58 -11.38 -13.24
C LYS A 73 -24.01 -11.36 -12.68
N ASN A 74 -24.15 -11.23 -11.36
CA ASN A 74 -25.43 -11.09 -10.65
C ASN A 74 -25.58 -9.73 -9.90
N GLY A 75 -24.75 -8.75 -10.24
CA GLY A 75 -24.62 -7.45 -9.57
C GLY A 75 -23.84 -7.51 -8.25
N SER A 76 -23.09 -6.47 -7.92
CA SER A 76 -22.32 -6.38 -6.67
C SER A 76 -23.21 -6.10 -5.45
N VAL A 77 -22.74 -6.46 -4.26
CA VAL A 77 -23.32 -6.07 -2.97
C VAL A 77 -22.32 -5.16 -2.26
N PRO A 78 -22.71 -3.94 -1.86
CA PRO A 78 -21.83 -3.03 -1.13
C PRO A 78 -21.20 -3.66 0.11
N ASN A 79 -19.91 -3.42 0.35
CA ASN A 79 -19.14 -3.84 1.52
C ASN A 79 -19.80 -3.45 2.84
N LEU A 80 -20.36 -2.24 2.92
CA LEU A 80 -21.11 -1.81 4.12
C LEU A 80 -22.36 -2.69 4.33
N LEU A 81 -23.11 -2.97 3.27
CA LEU A 81 -24.29 -3.84 3.35
C LEU A 81 -23.90 -5.30 3.70
N ARG A 82 -22.76 -5.77 3.18
CA ARG A 82 -22.20 -7.09 3.52
C ARG A 82 -21.83 -7.17 5.00
N SER A 83 -21.19 -6.13 5.54
CA SER A 83 -20.83 -6.02 6.96
C SER A 83 -22.08 -6.03 7.85
N ASN A 84 -23.05 -5.18 7.50
CA ASN A 84 -24.34 -5.07 8.18
C ASN A 84 -25.08 -6.41 8.22
N ALA A 85 -25.20 -7.09 7.08
CA ALA A 85 -25.85 -8.40 7.00
C ALA A 85 -25.13 -9.45 7.86
N LEU A 86 -23.79 -9.46 7.86
CA LEU A 86 -23.00 -10.38 8.70
C LEU A 86 -23.22 -10.13 10.19
N GLY A 87 -23.25 -8.86 10.61
CA GLY A 87 -23.43 -8.47 12.01
C GLY A 87 -24.77 -8.93 12.59
N ILE A 88 -25.84 -8.84 11.80
CA ILE A 88 -27.16 -9.35 12.18
C ILE A 88 -27.19 -10.89 12.17
N ALA A 89 -26.58 -11.54 11.16
CA ALA A 89 -26.50 -13.00 11.08
C ALA A 89 -25.84 -13.60 12.34
N GLY A 90 -24.72 -13.03 12.76
CA GLY A 90 -23.97 -13.47 13.93
C GLY A 90 -24.71 -13.27 15.25
N ARG A 91 -25.52 -12.22 15.36
CA ARG A 91 -26.33 -11.94 16.57
C ARG A 91 -27.55 -12.84 16.68
N ILE A 92 -28.19 -13.20 15.58
CA ILE A 92 -29.31 -14.15 15.59
C ILE A 92 -28.83 -15.56 15.95
N ASN A 93 -27.69 -15.99 15.39
CA ASN A 93 -27.13 -17.30 15.71
C ASN A 93 -25.60 -17.34 15.46
N PRO A 94 -24.78 -17.06 16.49
CA PRO A 94 -23.32 -17.05 16.33
C PRO A 94 -22.74 -18.45 16.10
N ASN A 95 -23.52 -19.50 16.39
CA ASN A 95 -23.12 -20.88 16.19
C ASN A 95 -23.53 -21.48 14.84
N ALA A 96 -24.21 -20.70 13.98
CA ALA A 96 -24.58 -21.17 12.65
C ALA A 96 -23.34 -21.41 11.79
N LYS A 97 -23.29 -22.57 11.12
CA LYS A 97 -22.19 -22.92 10.20
C LYS A 97 -22.03 -21.89 9.08
N SER A 98 -23.14 -21.41 8.52
CA SER A 98 -23.13 -20.39 7.45
C SER A 98 -22.50 -19.07 7.90
N PHE A 99 -22.75 -18.65 9.15
CA PHE A 99 -22.14 -17.48 9.74
C PHE A 99 -20.65 -17.70 9.97
N LYS A 100 -20.26 -18.75 10.71
CA LYS A 100 -18.85 -19.03 11.05
C LYS A 100 -17.95 -19.11 9.82
N THR A 101 -18.35 -19.88 8.81
CA THR A 101 -17.57 -20.02 7.57
C THR A 101 -17.43 -18.70 6.83
N THR A 102 -18.49 -17.88 6.77
CA THR A 102 -18.45 -16.58 6.09
C THR A 102 -17.61 -15.57 6.88
N TYR A 103 -17.75 -15.56 8.21
CA TYR A 103 -16.99 -14.70 9.11
C TYR A 103 -15.49 -14.98 9.03
N GLU A 104 -15.08 -16.26 9.12
CA GLU A 104 -13.68 -16.67 9.00
C GLU A 104 -13.05 -16.28 7.66
N GLN A 105 -13.80 -16.39 6.54
CA GLN A 105 -13.33 -15.97 5.22
C GLN A 105 -13.16 -14.46 5.13
N LEU A 106 -14.16 -13.70 5.60
CA LEU A 106 -14.15 -12.25 5.58
C LEU A 106 -13.09 -11.67 6.53
N GLU A 107 -12.84 -12.31 7.66
CA GLU A 107 -11.79 -11.93 8.62
C GLU A 107 -10.39 -12.06 8.03
N GLN A 108 -10.16 -13.05 7.17
CA GLN A 108 -8.86 -13.28 6.55
C GLN A 108 -8.57 -12.31 5.40
N ASP A 109 -9.52 -12.15 4.47
CA ASP A 109 -9.21 -11.55 3.17
C ASP A 109 -10.20 -10.44 2.72
N ALA A 110 -11.17 -10.05 3.56
CA ALA A 110 -12.31 -9.16 3.19
C ALA A 110 -13.20 -9.68 2.03
N GLU A 111 -12.88 -10.88 1.51
CA GLU A 111 -13.52 -11.54 0.40
C GLU A 111 -14.09 -12.88 0.90
N ALA A 112 -15.38 -13.09 0.70
CA ALA A 112 -16.00 -14.39 0.90
C ALA A 112 -16.82 -14.71 -0.35
N TYR A 113 -16.67 -15.93 -0.84
CA TYR A 113 -17.27 -16.39 -2.08
C TYR A 113 -18.32 -17.43 -1.75
N GLY A 114 -19.59 -17.06 -1.83
CA GLY A 114 -20.65 -18.03 -1.74
C GLY A 114 -20.79 -18.82 -3.04
N SER A 115 -21.27 -20.06 -2.94
CA SER A 115 -21.54 -20.93 -4.11
C SER A 115 -22.43 -20.22 -5.12
N SER A 116 -21.95 -20.02 -6.36
CA SER A 116 -22.71 -19.36 -7.43
C SER A 116 -24.09 -20.00 -7.61
N GLY A 117 -25.17 -19.19 -7.51
CA GLY A 117 -26.51 -19.64 -7.89
C GLY A 117 -27.71 -19.24 -7.03
N THR A 118 -27.55 -18.50 -5.93
CA THR A 118 -28.69 -17.98 -5.16
C THR A 118 -29.04 -16.56 -5.63
N SER A 119 -30.24 -16.34 -6.16
CA SER A 119 -30.68 -15.01 -6.60
C SER A 119 -30.97 -14.06 -5.42
N LYS A 120 -30.74 -12.76 -5.60
CA LYS A 120 -31.11 -11.69 -4.63
C LYS A 120 -32.59 -11.75 -4.25
N ASP A 121 -33.46 -12.06 -5.22
CA ASP A 121 -34.90 -12.30 -5.00
C ASP A 121 -35.18 -13.40 -3.95
N ARG A 122 -34.46 -14.52 -4.04
CA ARG A 122 -34.59 -15.60 -3.06
C ARG A 122 -34.08 -15.19 -1.68
N LEU A 123 -33.04 -14.36 -1.61
CA LEU A 123 -32.49 -13.84 -0.35
C LEU A 123 -33.49 -12.92 0.35
N VAL A 124 -34.04 -11.94 -0.37
CA VAL A 124 -35.07 -11.04 0.17
C VAL A 124 -36.32 -11.82 0.57
N GLY A 125 -36.76 -12.79 -0.22
CA GLY A 125 -37.90 -13.66 0.15
C GLY A 125 -37.65 -14.55 1.38
N ASN A 126 -36.40 -14.89 1.71
CA ASN A 126 -36.04 -15.54 2.97
C ASN A 126 -36.08 -14.54 4.14
N ILE A 127 -35.53 -13.34 3.94
CA ILE A 127 -35.53 -12.29 4.96
C ILE A 127 -36.95 -11.89 5.34
N TYR A 128 -37.82 -11.63 4.35
CA TYR A 128 -39.22 -11.27 4.57
C TYR A 128 -39.98 -12.31 5.43
N ARG A 129 -39.78 -13.61 5.17
CA ARG A 129 -40.38 -14.68 5.99
C ARG A 129 -39.83 -14.71 7.42
N GLY A 130 -38.55 -14.40 7.59
CA GLY A 130 -37.92 -14.23 8.90
C GLY A 130 -38.54 -13.06 9.67
N VAL A 131 -38.61 -11.89 9.04
CA VAL A 131 -39.23 -10.66 9.60
C VAL A 131 -40.67 -10.92 10.03
N ARG A 132 -41.50 -11.52 9.16
CA ARG A 132 -42.88 -11.88 9.50
C ARG A 132 -43.00 -12.86 10.66
N THR A 133 -41.99 -13.69 10.87
CA THR A 133 -41.96 -14.64 11.98
C THR A 133 -41.59 -13.94 13.28
N LEU A 134 -40.59 -13.06 13.26
CA LEU A 134 -40.22 -12.21 14.40
C LEU A 134 -41.41 -11.37 14.88
N LEU A 135 -42.16 -10.78 13.95
CA LEU A 135 -43.29 -9.89 14.24
C LEU A 135 -44.61 -10.61 14.56
N LYS A 136 -44.61 -11.94 14.75
CA LYS A 136 -45.81 -12.66 15.21
C LYS A 136 -46.20 -12.28 16.64
N GLU A 137 -45.21 -12.13 17.51
CA GLU A 137 -45.40 -11.72 18.89
C GLU A 137 -45.18 -10.22 19.02
N LYS A 138 -46.27 -9.46 19.05
CA LYS A 138 -46.23 -7.99 18.98
C LYS A 138 -45.67 -7.34 20.24
N SER A 139 -45.60 -8.05 21.37
CA SER A 139 -45.05 -7.52 22.62
C SER A 139 -43.55 -7.79 22.78
N ASN A 140 -42.89 -8.47 21.84
CA ASN A 140 -41.46 -8.79 21.94
C ASN A 140 -40.62 -7.69 21.27
N GLU A 141 -40.05 -6.81 22.10
CA GLU A 141 -39.25 -5.67 21.64
C GLU A 141 -37.93 -6.12 20.97
N ASP A 142 -37.25 -7.16 21.46
CA ASP A 142 -36.04 -7.70 20.83
C ASP A 142 -36.32 -8.22 19.41
N ASN A 143 -37.48 -8.85 19.21
CA ASN A 143 -37.92 -9.28 17.88
C ASN A 143 -38.19 -8.10 16.94
N LYS A 144 -38.75 -7.00 17.45
CA LYS A 144 -39.00 -5.78 16.67
C LYS A 144 -37.70 -5.11 16.24
N VAL A 145 -36.74 -4.97 17.16
CA VAL A 145 -35.41 -4.43 16.84
C VAL A 145 -34.72 -5.31 15.80
N CYS A 146 -34.65 -6.63 16.01
CA CYS A 146 -34.04 -7.55 15.03
C CYS A 146 -34.75 -7.50 13.66
N ALA A 147 -36.08 -7.35 13.64
CA ALA A 147 -36.86 -7.21 12.41
C ALA A 147 -36.52 -5.91 11.67
N ALA A 148 -36.36 -4.78 12.37
CA ALA A 148 -36.01 -3.49 11.77
C ALA A 148 -34.69 -3.56 10.99
N TYR A 149 -33.63 -4.10 11.61
CA TYR A 149 -32.34 -4.28 10.92
C TYR A 149 -32.42 -5.24 9.73
N CYS A 150 -33.22 -6.31 9.82
CA CYS A 150 -33.43 -7.23 8.71
C CYS A 150 -34.19 -6.57 7.54
N VAL A 151 -35.16 -5.71 7.83
CA VAL A 151 -35.94 -4.96 6.84
C VAL A 151 -35.04 -3.98 6.08
N ASP A 152 -34.21 -3.22 6.78
CA ASP A 152 -33.24 -2.30 6.15
C ASP A 152 -32.29 -3.03 5.19
N VAL A 153 -31.71 -4.16 5.64
CA VAL A 153 -30.84 -4.98 4.78
C VAL A 153 -31.57 -5.46 3.52
N ALA A 154 -32.84 -5.87 3.64
CA ALA A 154 -33.62 -6.34 2.50
C ALA A 154 -33.93 -5.22 1.48
N LEU A 155 -34.36 -4.06 1.95
CA LEU A 155 -34.68 -2.90 1.11
C LEU A 155 -33.43 -2.35 0.41
N ARG A 156 -32.28 -2.30 1.10
CA ARG A 156 -30.99 -1.89 0.50
C ARG A 156 -30.45 -2.91 -0.50
N LEU A 157 -30.73 -4.20 -0.32
CA LEU A 157 -30.27 -5.25 -1.23
C LEU A 157 -31.03 -5.23 -2.56
N GLN A 158 -32.36 -5.07 -2.51
CA GLN A 158 -33.20 -5.06 -3.70
C GLN A 158 -34.46 -4.20 -3.47
N PRO A 159 -34.39 -2.88 -3.73
CA PRO A 159 -35.50 -1.97 -3.47
C PRO A 159 -36.73 -2.26 -4.34
N ASP A 160 -36.56 -2.84 -5.53
CA ASP A 160 -37.66 -3.18 -6.45
C ASP A 160 -38.19 -4.61 -6.29
N HIS A 161 -38.07 -5.22 -5.10
CA HIS A 161 -38.58 -6.57 -4.84
C HIS A 161 -40.11 -6.62 -4.71
N GLN A 162 -40.74 -7.76 -5.03
CA GLN A 162 -42.20 -7.98 -4.86
C GLN A 162 -42.72 -7.81 -3.42
N TYR A 163 -41.83 -7.70 -2.42
CA TYR A 163 -42.18 -7.51 -1.01
C TYR A 163 -41.77 -6.13 -0.49
N SER A 164 -41.23 -5.25 -1.32
CA SER A 164 -40.73 -3.95 -0.88
C SER A 164 -41.81 -3.09 -0.24
N GLU A 165 -43.01 -3.02 -0.83
CA GLU A 165 -44.14 -2.27 -0.25
C GLU A 165 -44.53 -2.79 1.15
N ASP A 166 -44.54 -4.12 1.34
CA ASP A 166 -44.80 -4.72 2.64
C ASP A 166 -43.68 -4.42 3.64
N LEU A 167 -42.42 -4.46 3.20
CA LEU A 167 -41.23 -4.20 4.03
C LEU A 167 -41.15 -2.72 4.44
N GLU A 168 -41.43 -1.78 3.53
CA GLU A 168 -41.52 -0.34 3.82
C GLU A 168 -42.62 -0.04 4.82
N LYS A 169 -43.78 -0.70 4.69
CA LYS A 169 -44.86 -0.58 5.67
C LYS A 169 -44.44 -1.11 7.04
N ILE A 170 -43.77 -2.26 7.09
CA ILE A 170 -43.23 -2.81 8.35
C ILE A 170 -42.21 -1.86 8.96
N GLN A 171 -41.32 -1.25 8.15
CA GLN A 171 -40.35 -0.27 8.61
C GLN A 171 -41.05 0.94 9.25
N GLN A 172 -42.05 1.51 8.58
CA GLN A 172 -42.84 2.63 9.10
C GLN A 172 -43.59 2.29 10.39
N ASP A 173 -44.17 1.09 10.50
CA ASP A 173 -44.84 0.61 11.71
C ASP A 173 -43.84 0.48 12.88
N LEU A 174 -42.61 0.00 12.62
CA LEU A 174 -41.56 -0.13 13.63
C LEU A 174 -41.01 1.23 14.07
N GLU A 175 -40.85 2.18 13.14
CA GLU A 175 -40.48 3.57 13.45
C GLU A 175 -41.55 4.26 14.31
N GLN A 176 -42.84 4.01 14.04
CA GLN A 176 -43.94 4.52 14.87
C GLN A 176 -43.96 3.90 16.27
N ASP A 177 -43.51 2.65 16.41
CA ASP A 177 -43.29 1.97 17.68
C ASP A 177 -42.03 2.49 18.42
N GLY A 178 -41.29 3.43 17.82
CA GLY A 178 -40.11 4.06 18.42
C GLY A 178 -38.81 3.26 18.24
N ILE A 179 -38.77 2.32 17.29
CA ILE A 179 -37.57 1.55 16.98
C ILE A 179 -36.72 2.32 15.96
N GLU A 180 -35.51 2.71 16.37
CA GLU A 180 -34.51 3.35 15.51
C GLU A 180 -33.37 2.39 15.18
N ILE A 181 -32.88 2.45 13.94
CA ILE A 181 -31.74 1.66 13.46
C ILE A 181 -30.48 2.49 13.59
N ASP A 182 -29.48 1.95 14.28
CA ASP A 182 -28.16 2.56 14.44
C ASP A 182 -27.08 1.58 13.94
N TRP A 183 -26.66 1.76 12.70
CA TRP A 183 -25.62 0.94 12.10
C TRP A 183 -24.21 1.28 12.61
N ASP A 184 -24.00 2.45 13.21
CA ASP A 184 -22.69 2.89 13.67
C ASP A 184 -22.22 2.04 14.86
N GLN A 185 -23.16 1.55 15.68
CA GLN A 185 -22.88 0.61 16.78
C GLN A 185 -22.40 -0.77 16.32
N LEU A 186 -22.62 -1.12 15.05
CA LEU A 186 -22.23 -2.40 14.49
C LEU A 186 -20.89 -2.36 13.76
N GLN A 187 -20.33 -1.16 13.55
CA GLN A 187 -19.09 -1.02 12.81
C GLN A 187 -17.89 -1.42 13.67
N GLY A 188 -17.32 -2.58 13.37
CA GLY A 188 -16.10 -3.05 14.01
C GLY A 188 -14.85 -2.66 13.21
N LYS A 189 -13.84 -3.52 13.28
CA LYS A 189 -12.53 -3.24 12.68
C LYS A 189 -12.58 -3.40 11.15
N ALA A 190 -11.97 -2.45 10.43
CA ALA A 190 -11.72 -2.61 8.99
C ALA A 190 -10.84 -3.84 8.73
N VAL A 191 -11.28 -4.72 7.82
CA VAL A 191 -10.44 -5.79 7.30
C VAL A 191 -9.64 -5.23 6.14
N VAL A 192 -8.37 -4.99 6.42
CA VAL A 192 -7.39 -4.69 5.38
C VAL A 192 -6.84 -6.03 4.93
N LYS A 193 -7.00 -6.37 3.65
CA LYS A 193 -6.42 -7.57 3.03
C LYS A 193 -4.98 -7.73 3.50
N GLU A 194 -4.65 -8.86 4.14
CA GLU A 194 -3.26 -9.19 4.39
C GLU A 194 -2.59 -9.48 3.04
N THR A 195 -2.03 -8.45 2.42
CA THR A 195 -1.03 -8.66 1.37
C THR A 195 0.09 -9.53 1.96
N PRO A 196 0.69 -10.46 1.17
CA PRO A 196 1.91 -11.17 1.56
C PRO A 196 2.85 -10.17 2.21
N TRP A 197 3.45 -10.50 3.38
CA TRP A 197 4.21 -9.55 4.17
C TRP A 197 5.09 -8.66 3.28
N ASN A 198 4.60 -7.45 3.05
CA ASN A 198 5.29 -6.41 2.31
C ASN A 198 5.79 -5.44 3.37
N PRO A 199 7.07 -5.53 3.79
CA PRO A 199 7.63 -4.56 4.74
C PRO A 199 7.55 -3.11 4.25
N PHE A 200 7.15 -2.90 3.00
CA PHE A 200 7.09 -1.61 2.33
C PHE A 200 5.66 -1.12 2.08
N GLY A 201 4.66 -1.88 2.55
CA GLY A 201 3.25 -1.48 2.62
C GLY A 201 2.57 -1.25 1.27
N GLN A 202 1.60 -2.08 0.93
CA GLN A 202 0.57 -1.71 -0.05
C GLN A 202 -0.78 -2.11 0.55
N GLY A 203 -1.17 -1.39 1.59
CA GLY A 203 -2.45 -1.55 2.26
C GLY A 203 -2.95 -0.17 2.67
N GLY A 204 -4.04 0.28 2.06
CA GLY A 204 -4.59 1.62 2.29
C GLY A 204 -5.57 2.03 1.19
N ARG A 205 -6.37 3.06 1.48
CA ARG A 205 -7.35 3.61 0.53
C ARG A 205 -6.62 4.36 -0.59
N MET A 206 -6.82 3.93 -1.83
CA MET A 206 -6.24 4.58 -3.01
C MET A 206 -7.16 5.69 -3.51
N GLU A 207 -6.79 6.93 -3.24
CA GLU A 207 -7.60 8.11 -3.60
C GLU A 207 -6.73 9.30 -4.01
N PRO A 208 -7.27 10.28 -4.76
CA PRO A 208 -6.57 11.54 -4.97
C PRO A 208 -6.31 12.23 -3.64
N ARG A 209 -5.10 12.77 -3.44
CA ARG A 209 -4.73 13.49 -2.21
C ARG A 209 -4.56 14.97 -2.47
N ARG A 210 -5.07 15.78 -1.55
CA ARG A 210 -4.96 17.24 -1.57
C ARG A 210 -4.52 17.75 -0.21
N GLU A 211 -3.63 18.72 -0.20
CA GLU A 211 -3.16 19.38 1.01
C GLU A 211 -3.10 20.89 0.80
N LYS A 212 -3.67 21.66 1.73
CA LYS A 212 -3.72 23.13 1.65
C LYS A 212 -2.74 23.76 2.63
N MET A 213 -1.90 24.66 2.12
CA MET A 213 -1.05 25.54 2.91
C MET A 213 -1.65 26.95 2.93
N PRO A 214 -1.80 27.59 4.10
CA PRO A 214 -2.33 28.96 4.20
C PRO A 214 -1.52 29.98 3.40
N ALA A 215 -2.18 31.02 2.91
CA ALA A 215 -1.55 32.12 2.20
C ALA A 215 -0.59 32.92 3.09
N GLY A 216 0.50 33.40 2.48
CA GLY A 216 1.44 34.33 3.10
C GLY A 216 1.44 35.69 2.41
N LYS A 217 2.60 36.36 2.41
CA LYS A 217 2.77 37.72 1.87
C LYS A 217 3.46 37.75 0.50
N ALA A 218 3.88 36.62 -0.05
CA ALA A 218 4.63 36.59 -1.30
C ALA A 218 3.73 36.90 -2.49
N GLU A 219 4.28 37.59 -3.49
CA GLU A 219 3.54 37.88 -4.73
C GLU A 219 3.31 36.60 -5.56
N GLY A 220 4.28 35.68 -5.60
CA GLY A 220 4.20 34.42 -6.36
C GLY A 220 5.27 33.41 -5.98
N LEU A 221 5.20 32.22 -6.59
CA LEU A 221 6.28 31.22 -6.54
C LEU A 221 7.47 31.66 -7.41
N ALA A 222 8.67 31.18 -7.08
CA ALA A 222 9.88 31.49 -7.82
C ALA A 222 9.98 30.73 -9.16
N SER A 223 9.35 29.55 -9.25
CA SER A 223 9.15 28.81 -10.49
C SER A 223 7.73 28.23 -10.57
N ASN A 224 7.23 28.05 -11.79
CA ASN A 224 5.93 27.41 -12.04
C ASN A 224 6.06 25.91 -12.36
N GLN A 225 7.27 25.40 -12.55
CA GLN A 225 7.50 23.98 -12.83
C GLN A 225 8.83 23.52 -12.26
N SER A 226 8.85 22.31 -11.73
CA SER A 226 10.05 21.60 -11.29
C SER A 226 9.85 20.11 -11.48
N SER A 227 10.95 19.39 -11.73
CA SER A 227 10.94 17.93 -11.78
C SER A 227 12.17 17.33 -11.12
N VAL A 228 12.02 16.10 -10.65
CA VAL A 228 13.10 15.33 -10.01
C VAL A 228 12.89 13.84 -10.28
N VAL A 229 13.97 13.06 -10.23
CA VAL A 229 13.88 11.61 -10.33
C VAL A 229 13.72 10.98 -8.94
N GLY A 230 12.55 10.38 -8.70
CA GLY A 230 12.30 9.54 -7.53
C GLY A 230 12.57 8.06 -7.81
N LEU A 231 12.88 7.28 -6.78
CA LEU A 231 13.12 5.83 -6.91
C LEU A 231 12.05 5.00 -6.22
N VAL A 232 11.55 3.99 -6.94
CA VAL A 232 10.48 3.10 -6.49
C VAL A 232 10.85 1.65 -6.76
N VAL A 233 10.11 0.73 -6.14
CA VAL A 233 10.15 -0.70 -6.49
C VAL A 233 8.83 -1.02 -7.19
N VAL A 234 8.91 -1.62 -8.37
CA VAL A 234 7.75 -2.00 -9.18
C VAL A 234 7.67 -3.52 -9.28
N THR A 235 6.46 -4.05 -9.37
CA THR A 235 6.21 -5.45 -9.68
C THR A 235 6.08 -5.62 -11.19
N LEU A 236 6.95 -6.44 -11.79
CA LEU A 236 6.93 -6.76 -13.21
C LEU A 236 5.78 -7.73 -13.54
N GLY A 237 5.42 -7.85 -14.81
CA GLY A 237 4.39 -8.80 -15.26
C GLY A 237 4.67 -10.26 -14.90
N SER A 238 5.93 -10.62 -14.66
CA SER A 238 6.35 -11.94 -14.16
C SER A 238 6.05 -12.17 -12.66
N GLY A 239 5.72 -11.11 -11.92
CA GLY A 239 5.58 -11.09 -10.46
C GLY A 239 6.84 -10.67 -9.71
N LYS A 240 8.00 -10.56 -10.39
CA LYS A 240 9.27 -10.12 -9.79
C LYS A 240 9.26 -8.65 -9.39
N HIS A 241 10.01 -8.29 -8.35
CA HIS A 241 10.19 -6.89 -7.95
C HIS A 241 11.50 -6.32 -8.52
N ALA A 242 11.43 -5.13 -9.11
CA ALA A 242 12.60 -4.43 -9.64
C ALA A 242 12.56 -2.97 -9.23
N GLY A 243 13.73 -2.38 -8.95
CA GLY A 243 13.82 -0.95 -8.76
C GLY A 243 13.66 -0.21 -10.09
N ALA A 244 12.93 0.89 -10.05
CA ALA A 244 12.71 1.79 -11.17
C ALA A 244 12.93 3.23 -10.73
N ALA A 245 13.33 4.07 -11.68
CA ALA A 245 13.50 5.49 -11.50
C ALA A 245 12.41 6.22 -12.29
N SER A 246 11.56 6.97 -11.59
CA SER A 246 10.39 7.63 -12.15
C SER A 246 10.52 9.14 -11.97
N GLU A 247 10.22 9.91 -13.01
CA GLU A 247 10.21 11.36 -12.90
C GLU A 247 8.94 11.82 -12.19
N ILE A 248 9.10 12.71 -11.23
CA ILE A 248 8.03 13.40 -10.54
C ILE A 248 8.05 14.84 -11.03
N ILE A 249 6.91 15.34 -11.48
CA ILE A 249 6.76 16.68 -12.04
C ILE A 249 5.73 17.44 -11.21
N ALA A 250 6.08 18.64 -10.78
CA ALA A 250 5.16 19.59 -10.18
C ALA A 250 4.93 20.76 -11.13
N THR A 251 3.67 21.09 -11.37
CA THR A 251 3.26 22.27 -12.13
C THR A 251 2.37 23.14 -11.25
N ALA A 252 2.79 24.38 -11.03
CA ALA A 252 2.07 25.37 -10.24
C ALA A 252 1.39 26.38 -11.16
N LEU A 253 0.06 26.44 -11.09
CA LEU A 253 -0.76 27.38 -11.84
C LEU A 253 -1.51 28.29 -10.87
N ARG A 254 -1.77 29.53 -11.30
CA ARG A 254 -2.62 30.43 -10.54
C ARG A 254 -4.08 30.12 -10.80
N GLU A 255 -4.87 30.04 -9.74
CA GLU A 255 -6.31 29.75 -9.78
C GLU A 255 -7.05 30.73 -8.87
N GLU A 256 -8.12 31.36 -9.37
CA GLU A 256 -8.84 32.43 -8.65
C GLU A 256 -9.61 31.91 -7.41
N ASP A 257 -10.03 30.64 -7.43
CA ASP A 257 -10.83 30.00 -6.38
C ASP A 257 -9.97 29.34 -5.28
N VAL A 258 -8.64 29.31 -5.45
CA VAL A 258 -7.72 28.75 -4.48
C VAL A 258 -7.27 29.83 -3.50
N LYS A 259 -7.35 29.53 -2.19
CA LYS A 259 -6.73 30.34 -1.13
C LYS A 259 -5.50 29.62 -0.60
N GLY A 260 -4.38 30.35 -0.58
CA GLY A 260 -3.05 29.85 -0.26
C GLY A 260 -2.45 29.03 -1.40
N VAL A 261 -1.77 27.95 -1.04
CA VAL A 261 -1.19 26.98 -1.98
C VAL A 261 -1.84 25.63 -1.75
N GLU A 262 -2.55 25.11 -2.75
CA GLU A 262 -3.10 23.75 -2.72
C GLU A 262 -2.16 22.80 -3.48
N PHE A 263 -1.65 21.78 -2.80
CA PHE A 263 -0.92 20.67 -3.42
C PHE A 263 -1.88 19.54 -3.75
N LYS A 264 -1.88 19.07 -4.99
CA LYS A 264 -2.74 18.00 -5.48
C LYS A 264 -1.89 16.92 -6.14
N ILE A 265 -2.02 15.67 -5.70
CA ILE A 265 -1.49 14.53 -6.44
C ILE A 265 -2.53 14.10 -7.48
N ASP A 266 -2.20 14.21 -8.76
CA ASP A 266 -3.12 14.01 -9.89
C ASP A 266 -3.23 12.54 -10.31
N GLN A 267 -3.27 11.65 -9.31
CA GLN A 267 -3.50 10.20 -9.44
C GLN A 267 -3.94 9.64 -8.08
N LYS A 268 -4.56 8.44 -8.10
CA LYS A 268 -4.94 7.76 -6.86
C LYS A 268 -3.70 7.22 -6.16
N VAL A 269 -3.49 7.60 -4.90
CA VAL A 269 -2.39 7.14 -4.07
C VAL A 269 -2.88 6.66 -2.71
N GLY A 270 -2.10 5.80 -2.06
CA GLY A 270 -2.48 5.25 -0.76
C GLY A 270 -2.18 6.20 0.41
N ASP A 271 -2.49 5.74 1.63
CA ASP A 271 -2.43 6.53 2.85
C ASP A 271 -1.01 6.99 3.20
N MET A 272 0.03 6.19 2.91
CA MET A 272 1.41 6.57 3.23
C MET A 272 1.90 7.72 2.36
N MET A 273 1.49 7.73 1.08
CA MET A 273 1.81 8.85 0.19
C MET A 273 1.04 10.12 0.59
N GLY A 274 -0.24 9.99 0.96
CA GLY A 274 -1.03 11.11 1.50
C GLY A 274 -0.40 11.71 2.76
N ASN A 275 0.03 10.87 3.70
CA ASN A 275 0.73 11.31 4.91
C ASN A 275 2.08 11.98 4.60
N SER A 276 2.78 11.52 3.56
CA SER A 276 4.01 12.18 3.09
C SER A 276 3.71 13.58 2.56
N LEU A 277 2.65 13.77 1.76
CA LEU A 277 2.24 15.09 1.27
C LEU A 277 1.93 16.05 2.42
N LYS A 278 1.26 15.57 3.48
CA LYS A 278 0.98 16.34 4.69
C LYS A 278 2.25 16.80 5.40
N SER A 279 3.23 15.90 5.58
CA SER A 279 4.53 16.23 6.17
C SER A 279 5.30 17.25 5.32
N ILE A 280 5.25 17.11 3.99
CA ILE A 280 5.92 18.05 3.07
C ILE A 280 5.29 19.44 3.17
N ARG A 281 3.96 19.54 3.18
CA ARG A 281 3.24 20.81 3.39
C ARG A 281 3.71 21.49 4.68
N ASP A 282 3.81 20.76 5.78
CA ASP A 282 4.26 21.31 7.06
C ASP A 282 5.72 21.77 7.01
N TYR A 283 6.59 20.96 6.41
CA TYR A 283 8.00 21.31 6.20
C TYR A 283 8.17 22.59 5.37
N LEU A 284 7.47 22.69 4.24
CA LEU A 284 7.51 23.87 3.37
C LEU A 284 6.99 25.11 4.10
N ARG A 285 5.89 24.97 4.85
CA ARG A 285 5.35 26.07 5.64
C ARG A 285 6.35 26.57 6.67
N VAL A 286 6.92 25.68 7.49
CA VAL A 286 7.93 26.02 8.50
C VAL A 286 9.16 26.68 7.86
N THR A 287 9.52 26.27 6.63
CA THR A 287 10.69 26.80 5.92
C THR A 287 10.45 28.18 5.31
N TYR A 288 9.28 28.42 4.73
CA TYR A 288 9.01 29.58 3.87
C TYR A 288 8.07 30.62 4.46
N GLU A 289 7.19 30.27 5.39
CA GLU A 289 6.30 31.22 6.07
C GLU A 289 7.11 32.29 6.84
N PRO A 290 8.16 31.94 7.64
CA PRO A 290 9.00 32.93 8.32
C PRO A 290 9.80 33.82 7.37
N LYS A 291 10.07 33.34 6.14
CA LYS A 291 10.78 34.08 5.09
C LYS A 291 9.84 34.99 4.28
N GLY A 292 8.54 34.94 4.52
CA GLY A 292 7.53 35.67 3.75
C GLY A 292 7.40 35.20 2.30
N MET A 293 7.79 33.95 2.01
CA MET A 293 7.86 33.38 0.66
C MET A 293 6.67 32.50 0.28
N VAL A 294 5.59 32.52 1.06
CA VAL A 294 4.36 31.77 0.76
C VAL A 294 3.38 32.66 0.00
N PRO A 295 3.00 32.32 -1.24
CA PRO A 295 2.05 33.11 -2.04
C PRO A 295 0.59 32.72 -1.77
N ASP A 296 -0.32 33.40 -2.46
CA ASP A 296 -1.76 33.13 -2.49
C ASP A 296 -2.21 32.75 -3.91
N GLY A 297 -3.29 31.97 -4.03
CA GLY A 297 -3.93 31.65 -5.30
C GLY A 297 -3.20 30.65 -6.19
N TYR A 298 -2.54 29.62 -5.64
CA TYR A 298 -1.82 28.61 -6.44
C TYR A 298 -2.34 27.18 -6.24
N GLN A 299 -2.60 26.48 -7.35
CA GLN A 299 -2.78 25.02 -7.37
C GLN A 299 -1.51 24.37 -7.94
N VAL A 300 -0.86 23.52 -7.14
CA VAL A 300 0.33 22.75 -7.51
C VAL A 300 -0.07 21.30 -7.79
N SER A 301 -0.07 20.92 -9.06
CA SER A 301 -0.35 19.55 -9.49
C SER A 301 0.93 18.73 -9.53
N ILE A 302 0.91 17.58 -8.85
CA ILE A 302 2.02 16.62 -8.74
C ILE A 302 1.65 15.38 -9.55
N VAL A 303 2.53 15.01 -10.47
CA VAL A 303 2.33 13.89 -11.39
C VAL A 303 3.56 12.99 -11.36
N PHE A 304 3.33 11.69 -11.33
CA PHE A 304 4.38 10.68 -11.55
C PHE A 304 4.32 10.26 -13.02
N GLN A 305 5.49 10.10 -13.66
CA GLN A 305 5.57 9.72 -15.07
C GLN A 305 4.79 8.42 -15.38
N ASP A 306 4.77 7.49 -14.43
CA ASP A 306 4.06 6.21 -14.52
C ASP A 306 2.60 6.31 -13.99
N ARG A 307 1.80 7.22 -14.56
CA ARG A 307 0.42 7.58 -14.11
C ARG A 307 -0.53 6.40 -13.87
N ASP A 308 -0.32 5.30 -14.58
CA ASP A 308 -1.22 4.13 -14.55
C ASP A 308 -0.90 3.14 -13.41
N GLN A 309 0.20 3.35 -12.67
CA GLN A 309 0.59 2.48 -11.57
C GLN A 309 0.01 2.94 -10.23
N ARG A 310 -0.37 1.97 -9.39
CA ARG A 310 -0.75 2.22 -8.00
C ARG A 310 0.50 2.63 -7.23
N VAL A 311 0.52 3.86 -6.70
CA VAL A 311 1.63 4.39 -5.90
C VAL A 311 1.19 4.52 -4.44
N ASP A 312 1.80 3.72 -3.57
CA ASP A 312 1.70 3.89 -2.12
C ASP A 312 3.03 3.52 -1.47
N GLY A 313 3.49 4.38 -0.56
CA GLY A 313 4.78 4.24 0.13
C GLY A 313 5.44 5.60 0.38
N PRO A 314 6.12 5.78 1.52
CA PRO A 314 6.73 7.06 1.88
C PRO A 314 7.97 7.39 1.03
N SER A 315 8.47 6.46 0.22
CA SER A 315 9.83 6.56 -0.33
C SER A 315 10.06 7.64 -1.38
N ALA A 316 8.99 8.22 -1.94
CA ALA A 316 9.10 9.38 -2.82
C ALA A 316 9.04 10.72 -2.05
N GLY A 317 8.86 10.69 -0.72
CA GLY A 317 8.63 11.88 0.10
C GLY A 317 9.74 12.92 0.00
N THR A 318 11.01 12.49 0.11
CA THR A 318 12.17 13.39 -0.04
C THR A 318 12.26 13.98 -1.45
N ALA A 319 12.03 13.18 -2.49
CA ALA A 319 12.05 13.65 -3.88
C ALA A 319 10.93 14.69 -4.11
N MET A 320 9.71 14.39 -3.70
CA MET A 320 8.59 15.33 -3.77
C MET A 320 8.88 16.61 -3.00
N ALA A 321 9.48 16.52 -1.81
CA ALA A 321 9.87 17.68 -1.02
C ALA A 321 10.88 18.56 -1.77
N LEU A 322 11.93 17.99 -2.38
CA LEU A 322 12.92 18.74 -3.15
C LEU A 322 12.30 19.43 -4.37
N MET A 323 11.44 18.73 -5.09
CA MET A 323 10.73 19.26 -6.25
C MET A 323 9.82 20.42 -5.87
N LEU A 324 9.04 20.27 -4.80
CA LEU A 324 8.17 21.35 -4.32
C LEU A 324 9.01 22.50 -3.74
N ASP A 325 10.07 22.21 -3.00
CA ASP A 325 11.01 23.19 -2.48
C ASP A 325 11.61 24.08 -3.58
N SER A 326 11.99 23.47 -4.70
CA SER A 326 12.50 24.15 -5.89
C SER A 326 11.51 25.17 -6.48
N LEU A 327 10.19 24.95 -6.37
CA LEU A 327 9.19 25.94 -6.77
C LEU A 327 9.23 27.21 -5.90
N PHE A 328 9.52 27.06 -4.61
CA PHE A 328 9.62 28.17 -3.66
C PHE A 328 10.98 28.86 -3.72
N SER A 329 12.08 28.10 -3.79
CA SER A 329 13.44 28.67 -3.81
C SER A 329 13.84 29.21 -5.18
N GLY A 330 13.27 28.67 -6.27
CA GLY A 330 13.66 28.97 -7.64
C GLY A 330 14.94 28.25 -8.09
N GLU A 331 15.52 27.42 -7.21
CA GLU A 331 16.75 26.69 -7.50
C GLU A 331 16.41 25.48 -8.37
N LYS A 332 17.05 25.39 -9.54
CA LYS A 332 16.84 24.26 -10.46
C LYS A 332 17.45 22.99 -9.90
N LEU A 333 16.77 21.87 -10.08
CA LEU A 333 17.27 20.54 -9.74
C LEU A 333 18.12 19.97 -10.90
N ASP A 334 19.11 19.17 -10.55
CA ASP A 334 19.99 18.46 -11.46
C ASP A 334 19.26 17.27 -12.09
N GLY A 335 19.20 17.23 -13.43
CA GLY A 335 18.57 16.13 -14.16
C GLY A 335 19.29 14.78 -14.02
N GLY A 336 20.56 14.78 -13.59
CA GLY A 336 21.34 13.57 -13.28
C GLY A 336 21.18 13.07 -11.84
N PHE A 337 20.46 13.82 -10.98
CA PHE A 337 20.23 13.45 -9.59
C PHE A 337 18.94 12.64 -9.43
N ALA A 338 19.03 11.54 -8.67
CA ALA A 338 17.88 10.79 -8.21
C ALA A 338 17.92 10.60 -6.69
N CYS A 339 16.77 10.41 -6.05
CA CYS A 339 16.76 10.10 -4.63
C CYS A 339 15.58 9.25 -4.18
N THR A 340 15.72 8.68 -2.98
CA THR A 340 14.67 7.99 -2.24
C THR A 340 14.71 8.40 -0.77
N GLY A 341 13.59 8.31 -0.08
CA GLY A 341 13.49 8.59 1.34
C GLY A 341 12.09 9.07 1.71
N GLY A 342 11.64 8.73 2.92
CA GLY A 342 10.50 9.42 3.52
C GLY A 342 10.90 10.79 4.06
N ILE A 343 9.92 11.57 4.49
CA ILE A 343 10.15 12.89 5.06
C ILE A 343 9.26 13.14 6.27
N THR A 344 9.85 13.71 7.32
CA THR A 344 9.13 14.20 8.49
C THR A 344 8.78 15.70 8.35
N PRO A 345 7.81 16.22 9.13
CA PRO A 345 7.47 17.65 9.09
C PRO A 345 8.62 18.62 9.42
N ASN A 346 9.67 18.16 10.11
CA ASN A 346 10.87 18.95 10.40
C ASN A 346 12.01 18.73 9.39
N GLY A 347 11.74 18.06 8.26
CA GLY A 347 12.70 17.90 7.16
C GLY A 347 13.75 16.81 7.36
N LYS A 348 13.54 15.85 8.28
CA LYS A 348 14.41 14.67 8.37
C LYS A 348 14.06 13.66 7.29
N VAL A 349 15.09 13.05 6.71
CA VAL A 349 14.95 11.99 5.70
C VAL A 349 14.87 10.65 6.42
N THR A 350 13.82 9.87 6.15
CA THR A 350 13.58 8.59 6.86
C THR A 350 13.86 7.40 5.98
N SER A 351 14.25 6.30 6.62
CA SER A 351 14.58 5.02 5.98
C SER A 351 13.45 4.45 5.13
N ILE A 352 13.85 3.68 4.13
CA ILE A 352 12.98 3.06 3.13
C ILE A 352 13.39 1.62 2.86
N GLY A 353 12.52 0.93 2.14
CA GLY A 353 12.78 -0.40 1.61
C GLY A 353 13.46 -0.44 0.25
N GLY A 354 14.17 -1.55 0.01
CA GLY A 354 14.67 -1.92 -1.32
C GLY A 354 15.71 -0.94 -1.88
N VAL A 355 16.58 -0.39 -1.03
CA VAL A 355 17.55 0.64 -1.42
C VAL A 355 18.50 0.16 -2.54
N ALA A 356 19.00 -1.08 -2.47
CA ALA A 356 19.86 -1.66 -3.50
C ALA A 356 19.17 -1.73 -4.86
N ALA A 357 17.94 -2.26 -4.89
CA ALA A 357 17.13 -2.32 -6.11
C ALA A 357 16.89 -0.91 -6.70
N LYS A 358 16.59 0.07 -5.85
CA LYS A 358 16.38 1.48 -6.26
C LYS A 358 17.63 2.11 -6.87
N ILE A 359 18.81 1.89 -6.28
CA ILE A 359 20.08 2.38 -6.83
C ILE A 359 20.36 1.73 -8.21
N ARG A 360 20.08 0.43 -8.37
CA ARG A 360 20.14 -0.23 -9.69
C ARG A 360 19.18 0.42 -10.69
N GLY A 361 17.97 0.79 -10.25
CA GLY A 361 16.99 1.54 -11.06
C GLY A 361 17.51 2.89 -11.53
N ALA A 362 18.15 3.66 -10.64
CA ALA A 362 18.77 4.95 -10.96
C ALA A 362 19.91 4.79 -11.99
N THR A 363 20.74 3.77 -11.81
CA THR A 363 21.87 3.45 -12.71
C THR A 363 21.38 3.11 -14.11
N ARG A 364 20.32 2.30 -14.23
CA ARG A 364 19.69 1.98 -15.53
C ARG A 364 19.12 3.22 -16.23
N ARG A 365 18.64 4.21 -15.47
CA ARG A 365 18.20 5.52 -15.98
C ARG A 365 19.37 6.47 -16.30
N LYS A 366 20.61 6.03 -16.07
CA LYS A 366 21.85 6.82 -16.28
C LYS A 366 21.91 8.06 -15.39
N CYS A 367 21.30 8.00 -14.20
CA CYS A 367 21.55 8.99 -13.16
C CYS A 367 23.01 8.88 -12.70
N THR A 368 23.64 10.01 -12.40
CA THR A 368 25.04 10.08 -11.99
C THR A 368 25.20 10.17 -10.48
N ILE A 369 24.16 10.65 -9.78
CA ILE A 369 24.16 10.88 -8.33
C ILE A 369 22.86 10.30 -7.76
N VAL A 370 22.98 9.55 -6.66
CA VAL A 370 21.83 9.09 -5.87
C VAL A 370 21.95 9.47 -4.42
N GLY A 371 20.91 10.14 -3.91
CA GLY A 371 20.69 10.36 -2.48
C GLY A 371 19.83 9.26 -1.85
N VAL A 372 20.31 8.65 -0.77
CA VAL A 372 19.56 7.68 0.04
C VAL A 372 19.48 8.14 1.50
N PRO A 373 18.52 7.64 2.31
CA PRO A 373 18.47 7.97 3.73
C PRO A 373 19.73 7.50 4.47
N GLU A 374 20.18 8.27 5.46
CA GLU A 374 21.30 7.89 6.33
C GLU A 374 21.08 6.52 7.00
N GLY A 375 19.86 6.25 7.49
CA GLY A 375 19.49 4.96 8.07
C GLY A 375 19.55 3.77 7.09
N ASN A 376 19.65 4.03 5.78
CA ASN A 376 19.83 2.98 4.76
C ASN A 376 21.30 2.75 4.36
N ALA A 377 22.28 3.38 5.01
CA ALA A 377 23.70 3.22 4.67
C ALA A 377 24.13 1.73 4.60
N LYS A 378 23.70 0.91 5.57
CA LYS A 378 23.95 -0.54 5.56
C LYS A 378 23.36 -1.25 4.33
N GLY A 379 22.21 -0.81 3.84
CA GLY A 379 21.58 -1.41 2.66
C GLY A 379 22.27 -1.01 1.35
N VAL A 380 23.09 0.05 1.33
CA VAL A 380 23.96 0.36 0.19
C VAL A 380 25.07 -0.67 0.08
N ASN A 381 25.56 -1.21 1.19
CA ASN A 381 26.57 -2.27 1.19
C ASN A 381 26.12 -3.52 0.42
N ASP A 382 24.82 -3.80 0.41
CA ASP A 382 24.24 -4.93 -0.33
C ASP A 382 24.58 -4.87 -1.82
N ILE A 383 24.73 -3.67 -2.36
CA ILE A 383 25.15 -3.46 -3.75
C ILE A 383 26.54 -4.02 -4.00
N LEU A 384 27.48 -3.79 -3.08
CA LEU A 384 28.83 -4.32 -3.23
C LEU A 384 28.83 -5.87 -3.19
N VAL A 385 27.98 -6.45 -2.34
CA VAL A 385 27.85 -7.91 -2.17
C VAL A 385 27.16 -8.56 -3.39
N LEU A 386 26.19 -7.88 -3.99
CA LEU A 386 25.39 -8.41 -5.10
C LEU A 386 26.03 -8.11 -6.47
N ASP A 387 26.44 -6.86 -6.67
CA ASP A 387 26.76 -6.27 -7.98
C ASP A 387 28.28 -5.96 -8.12
N GLY A 388 29.06 -6.08 -7.04
CA GLY A 388 30.49 -5.81 -7.03
C GLY A 388 30.83 -4.30 -7.07
N ILE A 389 32.10 -3.98 -7.27
CA ILE A 389 32.55 -2.58 -7.25
C ILE A 389 32.03 -1.76 -8.44
N GLN A 390 31.73 -2.41 -9.58
CA GLN A 390 31.33 -1.71 -10.81
C GLN A 390 30.12 -0.82 -10.58
N GLN A 391 29.14 -1.32 -9.83
CA GLN A 391 27.92 -0.60 -9.53
C GLN A 391 28.18 0.65 -8.66
N LEU A 392 29.27 0.72 -7.89
CA LEU A 392 29.70 1.91 -7.15
C LEU A 392 30.46 2.92 -8.02
N LEU A 393 31.00 2.48 -9.17
CA LEU A 393 31.67 3.33 -10.15
C LEU A 393 30.66 3.97 -11.11
N ASP A 394 29.60 3.23 -11.46
CA ASP A 394 28.56 3.69 -12.39
C ASP A 394 27.69 4.81 -11.79
N ILE A 395 27.57 4.88 -10.46
CA ILE A 395 26.75 5.88 -9.78
C ILE A 395 27.32 6.29 -8.41
N GLN A 396 27.33 7.59 -8.13
CA GLN A 396 27.77 8.12 -6.84
C GLN A 396 26.63 8.08 -5.83
N VAL A 397 26.79 7.32 -4.75
CA VAL A 397 25.77 7.17 -3.71
C VAL A 397 26.15 8.00 -2.50
N PHE A 398 25.23 8.88 -2.08
CA PHE A 398 25.35 9.69 -0.88
C PHE A 398 24.23 9.36 0.11
N THR A 399 24.55 9.35 1.39
CA THR A 399 23.52 9.40 2.44
C THR A 399 23.04 10.82 2.69
N MET A 400 21.79 10.93 3.12
CA MET A 400 21.13 12.18 3.47
C MET A 400 20.37 11.99 4.78
N LYS A 401 20.66 12.80 5.79
CA LYS A 401 19.94 12.77 7.07
C LYS A 401 18.76 13.75 7.12
N ASP A 402 18.82 14.81 6.31
CA ASP A 402 17.79 15.84 6.23
C ASP A 402 17.77 16.54 4.86
N MET A 403 16.79 17.42 4.71
CA MET A 403 16.56 18.17 3.49
C MET A 403 17.69 19.15 3.14
N ASP A 404 18.54 19.55 4.10
CA ASP A 404 19.66 20.45 3.80
C ASP A 404 20.75 19.71 3.02
N GLU A 405 21.11 18.50 3.44
CA GLU A 405 22.01 17.62 2.68
C GLU A 405 21.39 17.22 1.33
N ALA A 406 20.09 16.96 1.30
CA ALA A 406 19.39 16.65 0.06
C ALA A 406 19.39 17.82 -0.94
N ARG A 407 19.23 19.07 -0.47
CA ARG A 407 19.36 20.28 -1.30
C ARG A 407 20.77 20.47 -1.84
N ALA A 408 21.79 20.27 -1.00
CA ALA A 408 23.18 20.43 -1.40
C ALA A 408 23.56 19.52 -2.59
N LEU A 409 23.01 18.30 -2.63
CA LEU A 409 23.26 17.32 -3.69
C LEU A 409 22.34 17.44 -4.91
N SER A 410 21.12 17.93 -4.74
CA SER A 410 20.08 17.88 -5.79
C SER A 410 20.07 19.08 -6.73
N ARG A 411 20.69 20.21 -6.38
CA ARG A 411 20.70 21.42 -7.20
C ARG A 411 21.53 21.25 -8.47
N ALA A 412 21.09 21.88 -9.56
CA ALA A 412 21.86 21.98 -10.80
C ALA A 412 23.12 22.83 -10.59
N GLU A 413 22.99 23.96 -9.88
CA GLU A 413 24.10 24.78 -9.42
C GLU A 413 24.43 24.41 -7.97
N LYS A 414 25.49 23.62 -7.80
CA LYS A 414 25.97 23.16 -6.49
C LYS A 414 27.05 24.08 -5.94
N ASP A 415 27.22 24.07 -4.63
CA ASP A 415 28.36 24.71 -4.00
C ASP A 415 29.68 24.12 -4.53
N LYS A 416 30.72 24.96 -4.61
CA LYS A 416 32.00 24.59 -5.22
C LYS A 416 32.59 23.32 -4.63
N ASP A 417 32.52 23.17 -3.31
CA ASP A 417 33.08 22.03 -2.60
C ASP A 417 32.33 20.72 -2.92
N VAL A 418 31.01 20.80 -3.10
CA VAL A 418 30.20 19.65 -3.52
C VAL A 418 30.54 19.27 -4.96
N GLN A 419 30.59 20.26 -5.87
CA GLN A 419 30.90 20.01 -7.28
C GLN A 419 32.31 19.43 -7.45
N SER A 420 33.32 19.98 -6.77
CA SER A 420 34.68 19.43 -6.82
C SER A 420 34.74 18.00 -6.29
N THR A 421 34.00 17.68 -5.23
CA THR A 421 33.97 16.32 -4.68
C THR A 421 33.38 15.32 -5.68
N LEU A 422 32.32 15.70 -6.39
CA LEU A 422 31.71 14.87 -7.44
C LEU A 422 32.67 14.63 -8.60
N ASP A 423 33.39 15.66 -9.04
CA ASP A 423 34.36 15.59 -10.14
C ASP A 423 35.59 14.77 -9.74
N ASP A 424 36.03 14.87 -8.48
CA ASP A 424 37.15 14.13 -7.91
C ASP A 424 36.86 12.63 -7.85
N PHE A 425 35.69 12.26 -7.35
CA PHE A 425 35.25 10.87 -7.36
C PHE A 425 35.09 10.33 -8.78
N LYS A 426 34.48 11.11 -9.68
CA LYS A 426 34.31 10.71 -11.08
C LYS A 426 35.67 10.41 -11.75
N SER A 427 36.67 11.26 -11.51
CA SER A 427 38.02 11.04 -12.01
C SER A 427 38.63 9.73 -11.51
N VAL A 428 38.37 9.36 -10.24
CA VAL A 428 38.77 8.07 -9.69
C VAL A 428 38.02 6.92 -10.37
N ALA A 429 36.70 7.05 -10.53
CA ALA A 429 35.88 6.03 -11.17
C ALA A 429 36.31 5.76 -12.62
N ASP A 430 36.61 6.81 -13.39
CA ASP A 430 37.09 6.70 -14.77
C ASP A 430 38.44 5.95 -14.85
N VAL A 431 39.36 6.21 -13.92
CA VAL A 431 40.65 5.50 -13.85
C VAL A 431 40.47 4.02 -13.51
N ILE A 432 39.58 3.70 -12.57
CA ILE A 432 39.30 2.31 -12.20
C ILE A 432 38.58 1.58 -13.34
N ALA A 433 37.68 2.25 -14.05
CA ALA A 433 37.00 1.68 -15.22
C ALA A 433 37.98 1.34 -16.36
N ASP A 434 39.02 2.17 -16.58
CA ASP A 434 40.04 1.95 -17.61
C ASP A 434 41.07 0.88 -17.22
N GLN A 435 41.56 0.90 -15.97
CA GLN A 435 42.67 0.05 -15.51
C GLN A 435 42.21 -1.19 -14.73
N GLY A 436 40.91 -1.33 -14.50
CA GLY A 436 40.30 -2.38 -13.67
C GLY A 436 40.65 -2.27 -12.18
N GLU A 437 40.33 -3.31 -11.42
CA GLU A 437 40.50 -3.33 -9.95
C GLU A 437 41.95 -3.14 -9.49
N ALA A 438 42.94 -3.37 -10.37
CA ALA A 438 44.35 -3.12 -10.05
C ALA A 438 44.61 -1.65 -9.70
N ALA A 439 43.83 -0.71 -10.25
CA ALA A 439 43.91 0.71 -9.94
C ALA A 439 43.62 1.03 -8.47
N LEU A 440 42.81 0.21 -7.79
CA LEU A 440 42.48 0.39 -6.38
C LEU A 440 43.70 0.26 -5.46
N LYS A 441 44.77 -0.40 -5.93
CA LYS A 441 46.05 -0.51 -5.19
C LYS A 441 46.93 0.73 -5.33
N ASN A 442 46.60 1.66 -6.23
CA ASN A 442 47.38 2.86 -6.46
C ASN A 442 47.19 3.84 -5.29
N THR A 443 48.29 4.26 -4.65
CA THR A 443 48.28 5.20 -3.52
C THR A 443 47.53 6.48 -3.85
N ARG A 444 47.67 7.03 -5.06
CA ARG A 444 47.00 8.27 -5.45
C ARG A 444 45.49 8.12 -5.59
N VAL A 445 45.02 6.94 -6.01
CA VAL A 445 43.58 6.63 -6.06
C VAL A 445 43.03 6.57 -4.63
N GLN A 446 43.75 5.94 -3.71
CA GLN A 446 43.34 5.85 -2.30
C GLN A 446 43.34 7.22 -1.62
N GLU A 447 44.40 8.02 -1.79
CA GLU A 447 44.46 9.40 -1.28
C GLU A 447 43.30 10.24 -1.80
N ARG A 448 42.96 10.11 -3.08
CA ARG A 448 41.83 10.85 -3.69
C ARG A 448 40.48 10.43 -3.12
N LEU A 449 40.27 9.13 -2.88
CA LEU A 449 39.05 8.65 -2.20
C LEU A 449 38.97 9.14 -0.75
N GLU A 450 40.10 9.22 -0.05
CA GLU A 450 40.16 9.78 1.31
C GLU A 450 39.88 11.29 1.33
N GLU A 451 40.37 12.04 0.33
CA GLU A 451 40.02 13.46 0.13
C GLU A 451 38.52 13.64 -0.12
N VAL A 452 37.92 12.82 -0.97
CA VAL A 452 36.47 12.81 -1.25
C VAL A 452 35.68 12.63 0.04
N LEU A 453 36.04 11.65 0.88
CA LEU A 453 35.36 11.41 2.15
C LEU A 453 35.60 12.50 3.19
N LYS A 454 36.79 13.10 3.20
CA LYS A 454 37.07 14.22 4.08
C LYS A 454 36.19 15.43 3.73
N ALA A 455 35.96 15.67 2.44
CA ALA A 455 35.09 16.74 1.97
C ALA A 455 33.61 16.40 2.22
N MET A 456 33.20 15.18 1.91
CA MET A 456 31.82 14.69 2.05
C MET A 456 31.80 13.33 2.75
N PRO A 457 31.75 13.29 4.10
CA PRO A 457 31.72 12.04 4.86
C PRO A 457 30.53 11.14 4.57
N ASN A 458 29.47 11.69 3.97
CA ASN A 458 28.27 10.98 3.54
C ASN A 458 28.39 10.36 2.14
N HIS A 459 29.56 10.40 1.48
CA HIS A 459 29.82 9.75 0.18
C HIS A 459 30.06 8.23 0.36
N ILE A 460 28.98 7.45 0.31
CA ILE A 460 29.04 6.01 0.62
C ILE A 460 29.77 5.20 -0.44
N SER A 461 29.71 5.58 -1.73
CA SER A 461 30.48 4.86 -2.75
C SER A 461 32.00 4.95 -2.48
N ALA A 462 32.50 6.13 -2.11
CA ALA A 462 33.92 6.30 -1.75
C ALA A 462 34.31 5.52 -0.49
N GLN A 463 33.44 5.52 0.53
CA GLN A 463 33.63 4.76 1.75
C GLN A 463 33.73 3.25 1.45
N LEU A 464 32.78 2.71 0.67
CA LEU A 464 32.75 1.30 0.33
C LEU A 464 33.93 0.85 -0.53
N LEU A 465 34.40 1.69 -1.46
CA LEU A 465 35.61 1.39 -2.23
C LEU A 465 36.84 1.31 -1.34
N LEU A 466 36.99 2.25 -0.37
CA LEU A 466 38.09 2.18 0.59
C LEU A 466 37.98 0.98 1.53
N ASP A 467 36.78 0.64 1.99
CA ASP A 467 36.57 -0.54 2.83
C ASP A 467 36.88 -1.82 2.07
N HIS A 468 36.53 -1.88 0.78
CA HIS A 468 36.93 -2.98 -0.10
C HIS A 468 38.46 -3.07 -0.24
N ILE A 469 39.15 -1.97 -0.51
CA ILE A 469 40.63 -1.91 -0.56
C ILE A 469 41.26 -2.41 0.74
N ARG A 470 40.66 -2.07 1.89
CA ARG A 470 41.18 -2.38 3.23
C ARG A 470 40.81 -3.80 3.71
N GLY A 471 40.07 -4.57 2.91
CA GLY A 471 39.57 -5.89 3.31
C GLY A 471 38.54 -5.83 4.45
N LYS A 472 37.82 -4.71 4.56
CA LYS A 472 36.76 -4.46 5.55
C LYS A 472 35.36 -4.42 4.93
N ALA A 473 35.27 -4.60 3.61
CA ALA A 473 33.98 -4.68 2.93
C ALA A 473 33.15 -5.85 3.48
N PRO A 474 31.83 -5.66 3.60
CA PRO A 474 30.94 -6.74 4.04
C PRO A 474 30.87 -7.85 2.98
N GLU A 475 30.86 -9.09 3.47
CA GLU A 475 30.72 -10.30 2.62
C GLU A 475 29.27 -10.80 2.56
N ARG A 476 28.41 -10.29 3.46
CA ARG A 476 27.00 -10.68 3.58
C ARG A 476 26.09 -9.48 3.45
N LEU A 477 24.89 -9.74 2.93
CA LEU A 477 23.79 -8.80 2.86
C LEU A 477 23.35 -8.37 4.27
N SER A 478 22.84 -7.16 4.35
CA SER A 478 22.13 -6.62 5.50
C SER A 478 20.87 -7.44 5.82
N VAL A 479 20.27 -7.18 6.98
CA VAL A 479 18.97 -7.78 7.37
C VAL A 479 17.91 -7.44 6.31
N GLY A 480 17.79 -6.16 5.94
CA GLY A 480 16.82 -5.70 4.94
C GLY A 480 17.10 -6.24 3.54
N GLY A 481 18.38 -6.28 3.14
CA GLY A 481 18.81 -6.83 1.85
C GLY A 481 18.52 -8.31 1.71
N SER A 482 18.86 -9.10 2.74
CA SER A 482 18.59 -10.54 2.78
C SER A 482 17.10 -10.82 2.63
N PHE A 483 16.26 -10.09 3.36
CA PHE A 483 14.82 -10.22 3.21
C PHE A 483 14.37 -9.88 1.78
N HIS A 484 14.74 -8.70 1.29
CA HIS A 484 14.28 -8.18 0.01
C HIS A 484 14.68 -9.11 -1.15
N GLU A 485 15.92 -9.60 -1.17
CA GLU A 485 16.41 -10.47 -2.23
C GLU A 485 15.72 -11.84 -2.21
N ILE A 486 15.48 -12.44 -1.02
CA ILE A 486 14.74 -13.70 -0.93
C ILE A 486 13.30 -13.52 -1.41
N ASP A 487 12.59 -12.50 -0.94
CA ASP A 487 11.18 -12.28 -1.28
C ASP A 487 11.01 -11.87 -2.73
N SER A 488 11.88 -11.01 -3.26
CA SER A 488 11.86 -10.59 -4.67
C SER A 488 12.07 -11.77 -5.61
N ARG A 489 13.12 -12.56 -5.41
CA ARG A 489 13.44 -13.73 -6.26
C ARG A 489 12.36 -14.82 -6.15
N SER A 490 11.71 -14.96 -4.99
CA SER A 490 10.68 -15.99 -4.76
C SER A 490 9.24 -15.54 -5.08
N SER A 491 9.01 -14.25 -5.29
CA SER A 491 7.69 -13.62 -5.41
C SER A 491 6.73 -14.29 -6.41
N ALA A 492 7.26 -14.62 -7.59
CA ALA A 492 6.52 -15.28 -8.67
C ALA A 492 6.04 -16.69 -8.28
N VAL A 493 6.85 -17.42 -7.51
CA VAL A 493 6.53 -18.76 -6.99
C VAL A 493 5.54 -18.64 -5.84
N PHE A 494 5.81 -17.74 -4.89
CA PHE A 494 4.96 -17.48 -3.74
C PHE A 494 3.53 -17.14 -4.14
N SER A 495 3.38 -16.21 -5.09
CA SER A 495 2.07 -15.80 -5.61
C SER A 495 1.30 -16.96 -6.27
N ARG A 496 2.00 -17.87 -6.96
CA ARG A 496 1.40 -19.06 -7.57
C ARG A 496 0.98 -20.10 -6.53
N VAL A 497 1.82 -20.34 -5.52
CA VAL A 497 1.50 -21.24 -4.42
C VAL A 497 0.29 -20.74 -3.65
N GLN A 498 0.22 -19.45 -3.35
CA GLN A 498 -0.96 -18.85 -2.71
C GLN A 498 -2.24 -19.06 -3.53
N ARG A 499 -2.19 -18.78 -4.85
CA ARG A 499 -3.33 -19.05 -5.76
C ARG A 499 -3.70 -20.54 -5.82
N THR A 500 -2.72 -21.43 -5.79
CA THR A 500 -2.93 -22.89 -5.81
C THR A 500 -3.65 -23.37 -4.56
N MET A 501 -3.24 -22.88 -3.39
CA MET A 501 -3.90 -23.23 -2.13
C MET A 501 -5.33 -22.71 -2.09
N PHE A 502 -5.58 -21.49 -2.60
CA PHE A 502 -6.91 -20.89 -2.66
C PHE A 502 -7.85 -21.65 -3.61
N ARG A 503 -7.36 -22.04 -4.80
CA ARG A 503 -8.17 -22.74 -5.81
C ARG A 503 -8.24 -24.25 -5.60
N GLU A 504 -7.48 -24.79 -4.64
CA GLU A 504 -7.21 -26.22 -4.46
C GLU A 504 -6.85 -26.96 -5.76
N LYS A 505 -6.18 -26.24 -6.68
CA LYS A 505 -5.85 -26.72 -8.02
C LYS A 505 -4.53 -26.09 -8.46
N PHE A 506 -3.58 -26.94 -8.88
CA PHE A 506 -2.34 -26.50 -9.49
C PHE A 506 -2.56 -26.32 -11.00
N SER A 507 -2.63 -25.07 -11.47
CA SER A 507 -2.74 -24.71 -12.89
C SER A 507 -1.38 -24.33 -13.47
N ASP A 508 -1.30 -24.31 -14.81
CA ASP A 508 -0.18 -23.72 -15.56
C ASP A 508 1.18 -24.34 -15.18
N ALA A 509 1.22 -25.67 -15.13
CA ALA A 509 2.32 -26.43 -14.56
C ALA A 509 3.68 -26.11 -15.21
N ASP A 510 3.73 -25.94 -16.54
CA ASP A 510 4.99 -25.64 -17.23
C ASP A 510 5.50 -24.22 -16.93
N GLU A 511 4.62 -23.22 -16.88
CA GLU A 511 4.98 -21.86 -16.47
C GLU A 511 5.39 -21.80 -14.99
N ALA A 512 4.68 -22.53 -14.12
CA ALA A 512 5.01 -22.62 -12.71
C ALA A 512 6.38 -23.28 -12.48
N ARG A 513 6.69 -24.34 -13.25
CA ARG A 513 8.00 -25.00 -13.22
C ARG A 513 9.10 -24.08 -13.71
N SER A 514 8.90 -23.41 -14.84
CA SER A 514 9.88 -22.46 -15.38
C SER A 514 10.18 -21.34 -14.39
N ALA A 515 9.14 -20.71 -13.81
CA ALA A 515 9.31 -19.65 -12.82
C ALA A 515 10.00 -20.15 -11.54
N ALA A 516 9.76 -21.41 -11.15
CA ALA A 516 10.39 -22.00 -9.98
C ALA A 516 11.86 -22.37 -10.21
N GLU A 517 12.22 -22.80 -11.42
CA GLU A 517 13.62 -23.07 -11.77
C GLU A 517 14.43 -21.78 -11.81
N GLU A 518 13.90 -20.75 -12.48
CA GLU A 518 14.52 -19.42 -12.52
C GLU A 518 14.71 -18.83 -11.12
N ALA A 519 13.65 -18.86 -10.28
CA ALA A 519 13.75 -18.40 -8.89
C ALA A 519 14.76 -19.22 -8.07
N ARG A 520 14.88 -20.53 -8.33
CA ARG A 520 15.83 -21.39 -7.63
C ARG A 520 17.27 -21.02 -8.00
N GLU A 521 17.58 -20.88 -9.29
CA GLU A 521 18.91 -20.49 -9.77
C GLU A 521 19.32 -19.14 -9.18
N GLU A 522 18.42 -18.15 -9.23
CA GLU A 522 18.68 -16.84 -8.60
C GLU A 522 18.86 -16.95 -7.09
N LEU A 523 18.07 -17.75 -6.36
CA LEU A 523 18.28 -17.92 -4.92
C LEU A 523 19.60 -18.63 -4.60
N GLU A 524 20.05 -19.57 -5.44
CA GLU A 524 21.32 -20.28 -5.25
C GLU A 524 22.53 -19.33 -5.41
N GLU A 525 22.44 -18.27 -6.22
CA GLU A 525 23.48 -17.21 -6.28
C GLU A 525 23.67 -16.43 -4.97
N LEU A 526 22.70 -16.50 -4.05
CA LEU A 526 22.76 -15.87 -2.74
C LEU A 526 23.41 -16.76 -1.67
N ASP A 527 23.73 -18.02 -1.98
CA ASP A 527 24.38 -18.92 -1.02
C ASP A 527 25.68 -18.30 -0.49
N GLY A 528 25.81 -18.24 0.85
CA GLY A 528 26.95 -17.63 1.53
C GLY A 528 26.91 -16.11 1.65
N LYS A 529 25.99 -15.43 0.93
CA LYS A 529 25.79 -13.97 0.99
C LYS A 529 24.66 -13.57 1.93
N ILE A 530 23.74 -14.47 2.26
CA ILE A 530 22.59 -14.16 3.13
C ILE A 530 23.03 -13.89 4.59
N HIS A 531 22.38 -12.92 5.24
CA HIS A 531 22.55 -12.68 6.67
C HIS A 531 22.13 -13.92 7.48
N GLU A 532 22.88 -14.28 8.51
CA GLU A 532 22.70 -15.54 9.26
C GLU A 532 21.27 -15.77 9.79
N LYS A 533 20.60 -14.70 10.24
CA LYS A 533 19.20 -14.76 10.71
C LYS A 533 18.21 -15.20 9.61
N PHE A 534 18.54 -15.01 8.33
CA PHE A 534 17.68 -15.30 7.19
C PHE A 534 17.99 -16.63 6.48
N GLU A 535 19.02 -17.36 6.90
CA GLU A 535 19.39 -18.67 6.32
C GLU A 535 18.21 -19.66 6.33
N ALA A 536 17.48 -19.73 7.45
CA ALA A 536 16.31 -20.61 7.55
C ALA A 536 15.20 -20.22 6.55
N TYR A 537 15.03 -18.92 6.29
CA TYR A 537 14.05 -18.41 5.33
C TYR A 537 14.49 -18.70 3.89
N HIS A 538 15.76 -18.42 3.57
CA HIS A 538 16.36 -18.71 2.27
C HIS A 538 16.25 -20.20 1.91
N ARG A 539 16.61 -21.09 2.84
CA ARG A 539 16.48 -22.54 2.64
C ARG A 539 15.03 -22.99 2.47
N ALA A 540 14.08 -22.38 3.18
CA ALA A 540 12.67 -22.69 3.03
C ALA A 540 12.12 -22.22 1.67
N ALA A 541 12.57 -21.05 1.17
CA ALA A 541 12.21 -20.55 -0.14
C ALA A 541 12.76 -21.45 -1.27
N LEU A 542 14.03 -21.87 -1.18
CA LEU A 542 14.64 -22.83 -2.09
C LEU A 542 13.90 -24.17 -2.11
N ASP A 543 13.53 -24.69 -0.94
CA ASP A 543 12.76 -25.92 -0.81
C ASP A 543 11.38 -25.83 -1.47
N LEU A 544 10.68 -24.69 -1.31
CA LEU A 544 9.41 -24.45 -2.01
C LEU A 544 9.60 -24.37 -3.52
N CYS A 545 10.62 -23.66 -4.01
CA CYS A 545 10.93 -23.57 -5.44
C CYS A 545 11.21 -24.96 -6.02
N ARG A 546 11.99 -25.80 -5.32
CA ARG A 546 12.25 -27.19 -5.73
C ARG A 546 10.98 -28.03 -5.80
N THR A 547 10.08 -27.89 -4.83
CA THR A 547 8.79 -28.60 -4.87
C THR A 547 7.95 -28.15 -6.07
N VAL A 548 7.79 -26.83 -6.28
CA VAL A 548 7.02 -26.31 -7.43
C VAL A 548 7.65 -26.73 -8.76
N GLY A 549 8.98 -26.71 -8.87
CA GLY A 549 9.73 -27.15 -10.05
C GLY A 549 9.54 -28.64 -10.40
N LYS A 550 9.33 -29.50 -9.41
CA LYS A 550 8.95 -30.92 -9.66
C LYS A 550 7.51 -31.03 -10.17
N GLY A 551 6.60 -30.27 -9.58
CA GLY A 551 5.15 -30.39 -9.84
C GLY A 551 4.54 -31.66 -9.23
N PRO A 552 3.22 -31.88 -9.42
CA PRO A 552 2.52 -33.01 -8.81
C PRO A 552 2.84 -34.35 -9.49
N GLU A 553 2.96 -35.41 -8.68
CA GLU A 553 2.88 -36.80 -9.15
C GLU A 553 1.45 -37.33 -8.94
N GLY A 554 0.76 -37.74 -10.01
CA GLY A 554 -0.59 -38.33 -9.92
C GLY A 554 -1.70 -37.34 -9.55
N SER A 555 -2.53 -37.66 -8.55
CA SER A 555 -3.81 -36.96 -8.25
C SER A 555 -3.69 -35.50 -7.78
N GLY A 556 -2.46 -35.01 -7.54
CA GLY A 556 -2.17 -33.63 -7.13
C GLY A 556 -2.54 -33.27 -5.69
N LYS A 557 -3.32 -34.09 -4.98
CA LYS A 557 -3.74 -33.82 -3.59
C LYS A 557 -2.56 -33.81 -2.61
N ASP A 558 -1.69 -34.81 -2.69
CA ASP A 558 -0.52 -34.91 -1.81
C ASP A 558 0.46 -33.77 -2.08
N PHE A 559 0.59 -33.36 -3.33
CA PHE A 559 1.38 -32.20 -3.75
C PHE A 559 0.83 -30.90 -3.17
N ILE A 560 -0.48 -30.65 -3.26
CA ILE A 560 -1.10 -29.46 -2.66
C ILE A 560 -0.95 -29.46 -1.14
N SER A 561 -1.06 -30.63 -0.50
CA SER A 561 -0.80 -30.78 0.94
C SER A 561 0.64 -30.43 1.31
N ASP A 562 1.62 -30.89 0.52
CA ASP A 562 3.03 -30.55 0.70
C ASP A 562 3.29 -29.04 0.51
N LEU A 563 2.70 -28.43 -0.51
CA LEU A 563 2.75 -26.97 -0.71
C LEU A 563 2.16 -26.20 0.47
N LYS A 564 0.99 -26.61 0.99
CA LYS A 564 0.37 -26.01 2.18
C LYS A 564 1.30 -26.09 3.40
N SER A 565 1.94 -27.25 3.61
CA SER A 565 2.90 -27.46 4.71
C SER A 565 4.13 -26.55 4.59
N LYS A 566 4.76 -26.50 3.41
CA LYS A 566 5.94 -25.65 3.15
C LYS A 566 5.63 -24.17 3.22
N TRP A 567 4.46 -23.76 2.72
CA TRP A 567 3.99 -22.39 2.83
C TRP A 567 3.76 -21.97 4.28
N SER A 568 3.12 -22.84 5.08
CA SER A 568 2.93 -22.63 6.51
C SER A 568 4.27 -22.47 7.25
N ARG A 569 5.27 -23.29 6.90
CA ARG A 569 6.63 -23.16 7.43
C ARG A 569 7.26 -21.82 7.07
N ILE A 570 7.17 -21.38 5.81
CA ILE A 570 7.64 -20.06 5.38
C ILE A 570 6.98 -18.95 6.19
N ASN A 571 5.65 -18.98 6.34
CA ASN A 571 4.93 -17.96 7.09
C ASN A 571 5.29 -17.96 8.58
N SER A 572 5.53 -19.13 9.17
CA SER A 572 6.02 -19.23 10.55
C SER A 572 7.40 -18.56 10.70
N ILE A 573 8.31 -18.78 9.74
CA ILE A 573 9.64 -18.14 9.74
C ILE A 573 9.49 -16.63 9.54
N ARG A 574 8.70 -16.18 8.55
CA ARG A 574 8.43 -14.74 8.31
C ARG A 574 7.85 -14.07 9.55
N LYS A 575 6.91 -14.72 10.24
CA LYS A 575 6.33 -14.22 11.49
C LYS A 575 7.40 -14.04 12.57
N LYS A 576 8.27 -15.04 12.77
CA LYS A 576 9.37 -14.93 13.74
C LYS A 576 10.35 -13.80 13.40
N LEU A 577 10.70 -13.65 12.12
CA LEU A 577 11.59 -12.58 11.66
C LEU A 577 10.96 -11.20 11.84
N ARG A 578 9.65 -11.07 11.57
CA ARG A 578 8.89 -9.82 11.76
C ARG A 578 8.77 -9.43 13.22
N ASP A 579 8.59 -10.41 14.10
CA ASP A 579 8.39 -10.19 15.53
C ASP A 579 9.74 -10.06 16.28
N ASP A 580 10.88 -10.20 15.60
CA ASP A 580 12.23 -9.93 16.14
C ASP A 580 12.48 -8.40 16.18
N PRO A 581 12.67 -7.80 17.37
CA PRO A 581 12.84 -6.36 17.51
C PRO A 581 14.06 -5.80 16.78
N GLU A 582 15.18 -6.52 16.76
CA GLU A 582 16.41 -6.05 16.09
C GLU A 582 16.24 -6.04 14.57
N ILE A 583 15.55 -7.05 14.03
CA ILE A 583 15.20 -7.10 12.61
C ILE A 583 14.19 -6.01 12.27
N PHE A 584 13.18 -5.82 13.13
CA PHE A 584 12.15 -4.81 12.93
C PHE A 584 12.73 -3.39 12.93
N GLU A 585 13.61 -3.08 13.89
CA GLU A 585 14.36 -1.83 13.94
C GLU A 585 15.19 -1.67 12.65
N GLU A 586 16.10 -2.61 12.34
CA GLU A 586 16.99 -2.47 11.18
C GLU A 586 16.26 -2.35 9.83
N ILE A 587 15.10 -2.98 9.65
CA ILE A 587 14.30 -2.86 8.41
C ILE A 587 13.55 -1.52 8.32
N ARG A 588 13.12 -0.95 9.45
CA ARG A 588 12.36 0.31 9.51
C ARG A 588 13.25 1.55 9.63
N GLY A 589 14.52 1.38 10.00
CA GLY A 589 15.47 2.47 10.27
C GLY A 589 15.63 2.69 11.76
#